data_AF-A0A7Y3SX33-F1
#
_entry.id   AF-A0A7Y3SX33-F1
#
_cell.length_a   1.000
_cell.length_b   1.000
_cell.length_c   1.000
_cell.angle_alpha   90.00
_cell.angle_beta   90.00
_cell.angle_gamma   90.00
#
_symmetry.space_group_name_H-M   'P 1'
#
loop_
_entity.id
_entity.type
_entity.pdbx_description
1 polymer ?
#
loop_
_entity_poly.entity_id
_entity_poly.type
_entity_poly.pdbx_seq_one_letter_code
_entity_poly.pdbx_strand_id
1 'polypeptide(L)'
;MNFTLTKEQEFVKQMVSEFALNEVKPLAAEIDVTERFPSETVEKMARYHMMGIPIATKYGGAGGNNLSYIIAVEELSKACATTGVILSAHTSLCAGPIDAFGTEDQKMKYLVPLATGEKLGAF
;
A
#
# COMPACT_ATOMS: atom_id res chain seq x y z
N MET A 1 27.37 -11.03 4.74
CA MET A 1 25.97 -10.56 4.67
C MET A 1 25.68 -10.16 3.24
N ASN A 2 24.48 -10.46 2.72
CA ASN A 2 24.04 -10.03 1.41
C ASN A 2 22.94 -8.97 1.59
N PHE A 3 23.15 -7.77 1.03
CA PHE A 3 22.25 -6.62 1.16
C PHE A 3 21.49 -6.33 -0.13
N THR A 4 21.66 -7.17 -1.16
CA THR A 4 20.95 -7.02 -2.43
C THR A 4 19.50 -7.45 -2.28
N LEU A 5 18.59 -6.71 -2.92
CA LEU A 5 17.18 -7.08 -3.02
C LEU A 5 17.00 -8.39 -3.80
N THR A 6 15.93 -9.12 -3.50
CA THR A 6 15.51 -10.23 -4.35
C THR A 6 14.95 -9.72 -5.67
N LYS A 7 14.86 -10.58 -6.69
CA LYS A 7 14.25 -10.22 -7.97
C LYS A 7 12.81 -9.73 -7.82
N GLU A 8 12.05 -10.33 -6.90
CA GLU A 8 10.67 -9.92 -6.59
C GLU A 8 10.64 -8.51 -5.98
N GLN A 9 11.56 -8.20 -5.06
CA GLN A 9 11.67 -6.88 -4.45
C GLN A 9 12.11 -5.81 -5.45
N GLU A 10 13.05 -6.11 -6.35
CA GLU A 10 13.43 -5.21 -7.44
C GLU A 10 12.26 -4.97 -8.40
N PHE A 11 11.48 -6.01 -8.71
CA PHE A 11 10.28 -5.86 -9.54
C PHE A 11 9.23 -4.97 -8.87
N VAL A 12 8.96 -5.16 -7.58
CA VAL A 12 8.06 -4.28 -6.81
C VAL A 12 8.58 -2.84 -6.82
N LYS A 13 9.88 -2.64 -6.57
CA LYS A 13 10.51 -1.33 -6.61
C LYS A 13 10.29 -0.64 -7.95
N GLN A 14 10.57 -1.33 -9.06
CA GLN A 14 10.40 -0.78 -10.39
C GLN A 14 8.94 -0.41 -10.66
N MET A 15 8.00 -1.33 -10.42
CA MET A 15 6.57 -1.10 -10.65
C MET A 15 6.04 0.10 -9.85
N VAL A 16 6.39 0.19 -8.56
CA VAL A 16 5.91 1.28 -7.70
C VAL A 16 6.60 2.58 -8.05
N SER A 17 7.87 2.57 -8.46
CA SER A 17 8.58 3.77 -8.91
C SER A 17 7.93 4.36 -10.18
N GLU A 18 7.61 3.49 -11.16
CA GLU A 18 6.90 3.91 -12.38
C GLU A 18 5.49 4.44 -12.04
N PHE A 19 4.76 3.77 -11.14
CA PHE A 19 3.48 4.26 -10.65
C PHE A 19 3.61 5.62 -9.97
N ALA A 20 4.60 5.80 -9.10
CA ALA A 20 4.84 7.04 -8.37
C ALA A 20 5.14 8.21 -9.33
N LEU A 21 5.93 7.97 -10.38
CA LEU A 21 6.24 8.98 -11.38
C LEU A 21 5.04 9.40 -12.23
N ASN A 22 4.20 8.43 -12.62
CA ASN A 22 3.12 8.67 -13.58
C ASN A 22 1.79 9.05 -12.92
N GLU A 23 1.52 8.55 -11.72
CA GLU A 23 0.20 8.63 -11.07
C GLU A 23 0.18 9.46 -9.78
N VAL A 24 1.33 9.58 -9.10
CA VAL A 24 1.44 10.28 -7.82
C VAL A 24 2.07 11.66 -7.99
N LYS A 25 3.24 11.72 -8.63
CA LYS A 25 4.04 12.94 -8.79
C LYS A 25 3.28 14.08 -9.48
N PRO A 26 2.46 13.87 -10.53
CA PRO A 26 1.73 14.95 -11.18
C PRO A 26 0.71 15.65 -10.26
N LEU A 27 0.21 14.97 -9.24
CA LEU A 27 -0.81 15.49 -8.33
C LEU A 27 -0.22 16.03 -7.01
N ALA A 28 1.02 15.68 -6.69
CA ALA A 28 1.62 15.91 -5.37
C ALA A 28 1.56 17.37 -4.89
N ALA A 29 1.91 18.34 -5.76
CA ALA A 29 1.90 19.76 -5.41
C ALA A 29 0.48 20.33 -5.25
N GLU A 30 -0.46 19.87 -6.07
CA GLU A 30 -1.87 20.28 -5.94
C GLU A 30 -2.47 19.74 -4.64
N ILE A 31 -2.21 18.46 -4.32
CA ILE A 31 -2.68 17.82 -3.08
C ILE A 31 -2.18 18.58 -1.85
N ASP A 32 -0.91 18.99 -1.85
CA ASP A 32 -0.32 19.76 -0.75
C ASP A 32 -1.00 21.11 -0.57
N VAL A 33 -1.15 21.89 -1.65
CA VAL A 33 -1.73 23.23 -1.61
C VAL A 33 -3.23 23.22 -1.29
N THR A 34 -3.97 22.22 -1.77
CA THR A 34 -5.43 22.14 -1.63
C THR A 34 -5.88 21.35 -0.41
N GLU A 35 -4.96 20.65 0.26
CA GLU A 35 -5.22 19.79 1.42
C GLU A 35 -6.29 18.70 1.19
N ARG A 36 -6.60 18.39 -0.07
CA ARG A 36 -7.61 17.39 -0.42
C ARG A 36 -7.03 15.99 -0.34
N PHE A 37 -7.89 15.02 -0.04
CA PHE A 37 -7.50 13.61 -0.12
C PHE A 37 -7.36 13.17 -1.59
N PRO A 38 -6.29 12.44 -1.97
CA PRO A 38 -6.05 12.02 -3.35
C PRO A 38 -6.77 10.71 -3.69
N SER A 39 -8.11 10.75 -3.71
CA SER A 39 -8.95 9.57 -3.97
C SER A 39 -8.57 8.86 -5.27
N GLU A 40 -8.22 9.61 -6.32
CA GLU A 40 -7.88 9.08 -7.64
C GLU A 40 -6.62 8.20 -7.60
N THR A 41 -5.63 8.62 -6.81
CA THR A 41 -4.39 7.86 -6.60
C THR A 41 -4.66 6.62 -5.76
N VAL A 42 -5.45 6.74 -4.69
CA VAL A 42 -5.77 5.63 -3.78
C VAL A 42 -6.59 4.54 -4.48
N GLU A 43 -7.57 4.91 -5.30
CA GLU A 43 -8.33 3.97 -6.11
C GLU A 43 -7.44 3.23 -7.12
N LYS A 44 -6.47 3.93 -7.72
CA LYS A 44 -5.47 3.28 -8.58
C LYS A 44 -4.62 2.30 -7.78
N MET A 45 -4.09 2.70 -6.62
CA MET A 45 -3.32 1.81 -5.74
C MET A 45 -4.08 0.53 -5.37
N ALA A 46 -5.38 0.62 -5.08
CA ALA A 46 -6.24 -0.54 -4.87
C ALA A 46 -6.30 -1.47 -6.09
N ARG A 47 -6.50 -0.92 -7.30
CA ARG A 47 -6.50 -1.70 -8.55
C ARG A 47 -5.16 -2.40 -8.85
N TYR A 48 -4.05 -1.82 -8.39
CA TYR A 48 -2.71 -2.44 -8.49
C TYR A 48 -2.37 -3.36 -7.31
N HIS A 49 -3.33 -3.70 -6.44
CA HIS A 49 -3.15 -4.53 -5.25
C HIS A 49 -2.11 -3.99 -4.25
N MET A 50 -1.83 -2.68 -4.27
CA MET A 50 -0.83 -2.07 -3.38
C MET A 50 -1.31 -2.05 -1.91
N MET A 51 -2.62 -1.90 -1.69
CA MET A 51 -3.22 -1.76 -0.34
C MET A 51 -3.01 -2.99 0.55
N GLY A 52 -2.91 -4.17 -0.07
CA GLY A 52 -2.73 -5.46 0.59
C GLY A 52 -1.40 -6.14 0.30
N ILE A 53 -0.32 -5.41 0.00
CA ILE A 53 0.97 -6.03 -0.38
C ILE A 53 1.43 -7.14 0.58
N PRO A 54 1.52 -6.91 1.91
CA PRO A 54 2.02 -7.94 2.83
C PRO A 54 0.95 -8.98 3.22
N ILE A 55 -0.30 -8.79 2.79
CA ILE A 55 -1.42 -9.64 3.19
C ILE A 55 -1.47 -10.88 2.29
N ALA A 56 -1.75 -12.03 2.89
CA ALA A 56 -1.83 -13.30 2.18
C ALA A 56 -2.91 -13.30 1.08
N THR A 57 -2.64 -14.01 -0.02
CA THR A 57 -3.55 -14.12 -1.16
C THR A 57 -4.92 -14.71 -0.81
N LYS A 58 -5.01 -15.58 0.21
CA LYS A 58 -6.29 -16.11 0.73
C LYS A 58 -7.25 -15.03 1.26
N TYR A 59 -6.72 -13.87 1.62
CA TYR A 59 -7.51 -12.71 2.06
C TYR A 59 -7.59 -11.62 0.98
N GLY A 60 -7.18 -11.90 -0.26
CA GLY A 60 -7.23 -10.94 -1.37
C GLY A 60 -6.04 -9.97 -1.45
N GLY A 61 -5.00 -10.17 -0.63
CA GLY A 61 -3.75 -9.41 -0.71
C GLY A 61 -2.80 -9.92 -1.82
N ALA A 62 -1.68 -9.22 -2.00
CA ALA A 62 -0.71 -9.56 -3.05
C ALA A 62 0.27 -10.68 -2.65
N GLY A 63 0.30 -11.09 -1.38
CA GLY A 63 1.18 -12.16 -0.88
C GLY A 63 2.66 -11.78 -0.82
N GLY A 64 2.99 -10.48 -0.86
CA GLY A 64 4.34 -9.97 -0.66
C GLY A 64 4.77 -10.04 0.81
N ASN A 65 6.01 -9.62 1.07
CA ASN A 65 6.56 -9.53 2.43
C ASN A 65 6.70 -8.07 2.89
N ASN A 66 7.04 -7.87 4.16
CA ASN A 66 7.23 -6.54 4.75
C ASN A 66 8.31 -5.70 4.02
N LEU A 67 9.35 -6.33 3.47
CA LEU A 67 10.38 -5.59 2.72
C LEU A 67 9.83 -5.10 1.36
N SER A 68 9.02 -5.90 0.68
CA SER A 68 8.33 -5.49 -0.55
C SER A 68 7.33 -4.37 -0.28
N TYR A 69 6.59 -4.48 0.83
CA TYR A 69 5.68 -3.44 1.30
C TYR A 69 6.41 -2.12 1.61
N ILE A 70 7.51 -2.15 2.37
CA ILE A 70 8.21 -0.91 2.74
C ILE A 70 8.90 -0.25 1.53
N ILE A 71 9.35 -1.04 0.56
CA ILE A 71 9.82 -0.51 -0.74
C ILE A 71 8.70 0.27 -1.43
N ALA A 72 7.47 -0.24 -1.44
CA ALA A 72 6.34 0.46 -2.04
C ALA A 72 6.06 1.80 -1.32
N VAL A 73 6.06 1.79 0.01
CA VAL A 73 5.92 3.02 0.81
C VAL A 73 7.04 4.02 0.50
N GLU A 74 8.29 3.56 0.42
CA GLU A 74 9.45 4.40 0.09
C GLU A 74 9.32 5.04 -1.30
N GLU A 75 9.03 4.24 -2.33
CA GLU A 75 8.91 4.73 -3.71
C GLU A 75 7.74 5.72 -3.88
N LEU A 76 6.59 5.49 -3.25
CA LEU A 76 5.48 6.46 -3.24
C LEU A 76 5.87 7.76 -2.53
N SER A 77 6.57 7.65 -1.39
CA SER A 77 6.98 8.80 -0.58
C SER A 77 8.01 9.69 -1.28
N LYS A 78 8.81 9.15 -2.21
CA LYS A 78 9.70 9.95 -3.07
C LYS A 78 8.93 10.93 -3.95
N ALA A 79 7.69 10.61 -4.31
CA ALA A 79 6.82 11.46 -5.12
C ALA A 79 5.88 12.32 -4.26
N CYS A 80 5.25 11.74 -3.23
CA CYS A 80 4.32 12.43 -2.34
C CYS A 80 4.26 11.75 -0.97
N ALA A 81 4.71 12.46 0.08
CA ALA A 81 4.66 11.94 1.45
C ALA A 81 3.24 11.62 1.92
N THR A 82 2.24 12.43 1.53
CA THR A 82 0.81 12.17 1.82
C THR A 82 0.35 10.82 1.25
N THR A 83 0.75 10.48 0.03
CA THR A 83 0.37 9.18 -0.57
C THR A 83 1.07 8.01 0.13
N GLY A 84 2.35 8.17 0.46
CA GLY A 84 3.11 7.18 1.21
C GLY A 84 2.51 6.89 2.59
N VAL A 85 2.12 7.94 3.34
CA VAL A 85 1.50 7.76 4.67
C VAL A 85 0.09 7.17 4.60
N ILE A 86 -0.68 7.44 3.54
CA ILE A 86 -1.98 6.79 3.33
C ILE A 86 -1.82 5.28 3.22
N LEU A 87 -0.86 4.79 2.40
CA LEU A 87 -0.57 3.37 2.30
C LEU A 87 -0.12 2.81 3.66
N SER A 88 0.79 3.54 4.33
CA SER A 88 1.36 3.10 5.61
C SER A 88 0.31 2.95 6.71
N ALA A 89 -0.52 3.97 6.90
CA ALA A 89 -1.59 3.97 7.91
C ALA A 89 -2.63 2.89 7.61
N HIS A 90 -3.07 2.78 6.35
CA HIS A 90 -4.00 1.74 5.92
C HIS A 90 -3.45 0.33 6.22
N THR A 91 -2.25 0.03 5.71
CA THR A 91 -1.72 -1.34 5.73
C THR A 91 -1.13 -1.71 7.08
N SER A 92 -0.26 -0.88 7.65
CA SER A 92 0.43 -1.22 8.91
C SER A 92 -0.40 -0.96 10.15
N LEU A 93 -1.17 0.12 10.21
CA LEU A 93 -1.86 0.52 11.44
C LEU A 93 -3.28 -0.08 11.55
N CYS A 94 -3.98 -0.23 10.42
CA CYS A 94 -5.32 -0.81 10.40
C CYS A 94 -5.32 -2.29 10.03
N ALA A 95 -4.85 -2.65 8.83
CA ALA A 95 -4.89 -4.03 8.37
C ALA A 95 -3.93 -4.95 9.15
N GLY A 96 -2.74 -4.45 9.52
CA GLY A 96 -1.71 -5.20 10.24
C GLY A 96 -2.19 -5.85 11.54
N PRO A 97 -2.80 -5.10 12.49
CA PRO A 97 -3.34 -5.69 13.72
C PRO A 97 -4.45 -6.71 13.46
N ILE A 98 -5.30 -6.51 12.46
CA ILE A 98 -6.38 -7.46 12.11
C ILE A 98 -5.78 -8.75 11.54
N ASP A 99 -4.75 -8.67 10.71
CA ASP A 99 -4.05 -9.85 10.19
C ASP A 99 -3.29 -10.60 11.30
N ALA A 100 -2.62 -9.89 12.19
CA ALA A 100 -1.85 -10.51 13.26
C ALA A 100 -2.72 -11.13 14.37
N PHE A 101 -3.83 -10.47 14.74
CA PHE A 101 -4.57 -10.79 15.97
C PHE A 101 -6.07 -11.07 15.76
N GLY A 102 -6.60 -10.84 14.56
CA GLY A 102 -7.99 -11.13 14.24
C GLY A 102 -8.28 -12.64 14.23
N THR A 103 -9.47 -13.01 14.68
CA THR A 103 -10.08 -14.32 14.39
C THR A 103 -10.32 -14.46 12.88
N GLU A 104 -10.49 -15.69 12.38
CA GLU A 104 -10.80 -15.89 10.95
C GLU A 104 -12.08 -15.14 10.54
N ASP A 105 -13.13 -15.12 11.37
CA ASP A 105 -14.35 -14.35 11.09
C ASP A 105 -14.07 -12.83 10.98
N GLN A 106 -13.20 -12.29 11.84
CA GLN A 106 -12.79 -10.89 11.76
C GLN A 106 -11.94 -10.61 10.51
N LYS A 107 -11.05 -11.53 10.13
CA LYS A 107 -10.24 -11.38 8.91
C LYS A 107 -11.12 -11.43 7.66
N MET A 108 -12.04 -12.38 7.57
CA MET A 108 -12.98 -12.45 6.46
C MET A 108 -13.87 -11.20 6.38
N LYS A 109 -14.31 -10.67 7.51
CA LYS A 109 -15.18 -9.49 7.55
C LYS A 109 -14.46 -8.17 7.31
N TYR A 110 -13.24 -8.00 7.81
CA TYR A 110 -12.55 -6.70 7.86
C TYR A 110 -11.23 -6.69 7.09
N LEU A 111 -10.42 -7.74 7.18
CA LEU A 111 -9.13 -7.78 6.49
C LEU A 111 -9.32 -7.91 4.97
N VAL A 112 -10.27 -8.73 4.52
CA VAL A 112 -10.51 -8.93 3.09
C VAL A 112 -10.87 -7.62 2.36
N PRO A 113 -11.85 -6.81 2.82
CA PRO A 113 -12.13 -5.53 2.18
C PRO A 113 -10.99 -4.51 2.26
N LEU A 114 -10.13 -4.60 3.28
CA LEU A 114 -8.94 -3.74 3.38
C LEU A 114 -7.86 -4.17 2.38
N ALA A 115 -7.54 -5.47 2.33
CA ALA A 115 -6.50 -6.02 1.48
C ALA A 115 -6.80 -5.82 -0.03
N THR A 116 -8.08 -5.88 -0.42
CA THR A 116 -8.53 -5.59 -1.79
C THR A 116 -8.58 -4.09 -2.10
N GLY A 117 -8.47 -3.22 -1.09
CA GLY A 117 -8.65 -1.78 -1.21
C GLY A 117 -10.10 -1.34 -1.43
N GLU A 118 -11.09 -2.22 -1.21
CA GLU A 118 -12.53 -1.85 -1.22
C GLU A 118 -12.86 -0.87 -0.09
N LYS A 119 -12.18 -1.02 1.05
CA LYS A 119 -12.29 -0.12 2.19
C LYS A 119 -10.93 0.51 2.51
N LEU A 120 -10.97 1.72 3.05
CA LEU A 120 -9.79 2.39 3.61
C LEU A 120 -9.77 2.18 5.13
N GLY A 121 -8.62 1.77 5.67
CA GLY A 121 -8.40 1.61 7.10
C GLY A 121 -7.76 2.83 7.75
N ALA A 122 -7.99 2.99 9.04
CA ALA A 122 -7.40 4.02 9.91
C ALA A 122 -7.17 3.43 11.32
N PHE A 123 -6.38 4.13 12.15
CA PHE A 123 -6.04 3.77 13.54
C PHE A 123 -5.98 5.02 14.42
#